data_AF-A0A818TEY0-F1
#
_entry.id   AF-A0A818TEY0-F1
#
_cell.length_a   1.000
_cell.length_b   1.000
_cell.length_c   1.000
_cell.angle_alpha   90.00
_cell.angle_beta   90.00
_cell.angle_gamma   90.00
#
_symmetry.space_group_name_H-M   'P 1'
#
loop_
_entity.id
_entity.type
_entity.pdbx_description
1 polymer ?
#
loop_
_entity_poly.entity_id
_entity_poly.type
_entity_poly.pdbx_seq_one_letter_code
_entity_poly.pdbx_strand_id
1 'polypeptide(L)'
;SETVTSNTTQPETLCQYLKRKQVMPFIFTIIVAVLIITIPTVIIKTKKSNSEKLSTTEEMKVTTESTTTSTSASISTKTSSTSITTLVVPYANGTYSFWPMDNNAVDIISGLNGKGVNSPTYETPGITGGGYALRLIRESRQYITIPTYKSFVNTSFTVEMWIYPTTPSDGYYYFGLFTQYDTESPGRSLQMMIRDLQLTLDFYTDGVTGTTLLRAYTWYHVAFVYDYPSKTQTIYLNGYQDASGISKQPYLGTSGSINIGILIDQVSLTMAAKSAHDILNDATLTSWHSFDSEITYDSGPNKLPGTAVHVTLVPGKVNQGLNFNLNSSYYQVGCLLS
;
A
#
# COMPACT_ATOMS: atom_id res chain seq x y z
N SER A 1 -10.08 -49.36 37.12
CA SER A 1 -10.89 -48.19 36.77
C SER A 1 -9.99 -46.97 36.85
N GLU A 2 -9.64 -46.37 35.71
CA GLU A 2 -9.45 -44.93 35.56
C GLU A 2 -9.09 -44.62 34.11
N THR A 3 -10.00 -43.91 33.46
CA THR A 3 -9.94 -43.39 32.11
C THR A 3 -9.25 -42.03 32.15
N VAL A 4 -8.14 -41.87 31.41
CA VAL A 4 -7.51 -40.57 31.17
C VAL A 4 -8.16 -39.94 29.94
N THR A 5 -8.86 -38.81 30.12
CA THR A 5 -9.37 -37.97 29.04
C THR A 5 -8.33 -36.93 28.64
N SER A 6 -7.90 -36.94 27.37
CA SER A 6 -7.07 -35.91 26.76
C SER A 6 -7.92 -34.69 26.39
N ASN A 7 -7.60 -33.53 26.96
CA ASN A 7 -8.10 -32.24 26.49
C ASN A 7 -7.20 -31.73 25.36
N THR A 8 -7.71 -31.76 24.14
CA THR A 8 -7.13 -31.07 22.97
C THR A 8 -7.57 -29.61 22.98
N THR A 9 -6.65 -28.70 23.34
CA THR A 9 -6.81 -27.26 23.05
C THR A 9 -6.61 -27.01 21.56
N GLN A 10 -7.62 -26.47 20.88
CA GLN A 10 -7.49 -25.91 19.53
C GLN A 10 -6.50 -24.74 19.51
N PRO A 11 -5.77 -24.50 18.41
CA PRO A 11 -4.90 -23.34 18.28
C PRO A 11 -5.74 -22.05 18.24
N GLU A 12 -5.45 -21.12 19.15
CA GLU A 12 -6.04 -19.77 19.15
C GLU A 12 -5.69 -19.03 17.84
N THR A 13 -6.67 -18.32 17.28
CA THR A 13 -6.42 -17.45 16.12
C THR A 13 -5.64 -16.21 16.53
N LEU A 14 -4.78 -15.67 15.64
CA LEU A 14 -3.96 -14.48 15.89
C LEU A 14 -4.80 -13.28 16.38
N CYS A 15 -6.05 -13.18 15.93
CA CYS A 15 -7.02 -12.17 16.35
C CYS A 15 -7.45 -12.31 17.83
N GLN A 16 -7.53 -13.54 18.35
CA GLN A 16 -7.84 -13.80 19.77
C GLN A 16 -6.63 -13.49 20.68
N TYR A 17 -5.41 -13.76 20.21
CA TYR A 17 -4.17 -13.42 20.93
C TYR A 17 -4.00 -11.90 21.13
N LEU A 18 -4.29 -11.09 20.10
CA LEU A 18 -4.18 -9.63 20.17
C LEU A 18 -5.22 -9.00 21.11
N LYS A 19 -6.45 -9.54 21.18
CA LYS A 19 -7.47 -9.09 22.15
C LYS A 19 -7.06 -9.32 23.60
N ARG A 20 -6.29 -10.39 23.87
CA ARG A 20 -5.90 -10.76 25.24
C ARG A 20 -4.76 -9.88 25.79
N LYS A 21 -3.87 -9.37 24.92
CA LYS A 21 -2.75 -8.50 25.33
C LYS A 21 -3.13 -7.03 25.59
N GLN A 22 -4.28 -6.56 25.11
CA GLN A 22 -4.75 -5.20 25.42
C GLN A 22 -5.26 -5.02 26.86
N VAL A 23 -5.34 -6.10 27.65
CA VAL A 23 -5.83 -6.06 29.05
C VAL A 23 -4.66 -6.29 30.02
N MET A 24 -3.78 -5.29 30.18
CA MET A 24 -3.00 -5.12 31.42
C MET A 24 -2.96 -3.64 31.83
N PRO A 25 -3.15 -3.32 33.13
CA PRO A 25 -3.65 -2.02 33.54
C PRO A 25 -2.50 -1.04 33.84
N PHE A 26 -2.48 0.09 33.14
CA PHE A 26 -1.83 1.30 33.66
C PHE A 26 -2.89 2.15 34.36
N ILE A 27 -2.72 2.29 35.68
CA ILE A 27 -3.53 3.14 36.55
C ILE A 27 -3.16 4.59 36.25
N PHE A 28 -4.04 5.34 35.59
CA PHE A 28 -4.14 6.79 35.76
C PHE A 28 -5.61 7.20 35.68
N THR A 29 -6.08 7.79 36.77
CA THR A 29 -7.42 8.29 36.99
C THR A 29 -7.69 9.49 36.07
N ILE A 30 -8.57 9.32 35.06
CA ILE A 30 -9.23 10.44 34.38
C ILE A 30 -10.73 10.14 34.32
N ILE A 31 -11.48 11.19 34.66
CA ILE A 31 -12.91 11.24 34.92
C ILE A 31 -13.73 10.62 33.78
N VAL A 32 -14.66 9.76 34.20
CA VAL A 32 -15.62 9.03 33.40
C VAL A 32 -16.59 9.99 32.71
N ALA A 33 -16.51 10.08 31.38
CA ALA A 33 -17.65 10.34 30.52
C ALA A 33 -17.88 9.06 29.70
N VAL A 34 -18.85 8.25 30.12
CA VAL A 34 -19.29 7.07 29.40
C VAL A 34 -19.99 7.53 28.12
N LEU A 35 -19.23 7.61 27.02
CA LEU A 35 -19.79 7.52 25.68
C LEU A 35 -19.66 6.06 25.27
N ILE A 36 -20.76 5.31 25.35
CA ILE A 36 -20.85 3.98 24.74
C ILE A 36 -20.78 4.20 23.24
N ILE A 37 -19.57 4.21 22.69
CA ILE A 37 -19.37 4.13 21.24
C ILE A 37 -19.65 2.67 20.89
N THR A 38 -20.89 2.40 20.49
CA THR A 38 -21.22 1.18 19.76
C THR A 38 -20.35 1.13 18.51
N ILE A 39 -19.47 0.13 18.43
CA ILE A 39 -18.69 -0.19 17.25
C ILE A 39 -19.68 -0.41 16.09
N PRO A 40 -19.61 0.36 14.99
CA PRO A 40 -20.49 0.10 13.86
C PRO A 40 -19.96 -1.14 13.12
N THR A 41 -20.58 -2.28 13.37
CA THR A 41 -20.49 -3.40 12.43
C THR A 41 -21.27 -3.00 11.18
N VAL A 42 -20.59 -2.76 10.06
CA VAL A 42 -21.28 -2.58 8.77
C VAL A 42 -21.74 -3.96 8.30
N ILE A 43 -22.98 -4.31 8.63
CA ILE A 43 -23.66 -5.50 8.12
C ILE A 43 -24.63 -5.05 7.04
N ILE A 44 -24.32 -5.34 5.78
CA ILE A 44 -25.28 -5.16 4.69
C ILE A 44 -26.34 -6.27 4.80
N LYS A 45 -27.48 -5.97 5.43
CA LYS A 45 -28.68 -6.83 5.41
C LYS A 45 -29.69 -6.24 4.45
N THR A 46 -29.89 -6.86 3.30
CA THR A 46 -31.00 -6.50 2.41
C THR A 46 -32.29 -7.12 2.95
N LYS A 47 -33.27 -6.26 3.28
CA LYS A 47 -34.61 -6.67 3.66
C LYS A 47 -35.41 -6.93 2.37
N LYS A 48 -35.90 -8.16 2.20
CA LYS A 48 -36.75 -8.53 1.05
C LYS A 48 -38.06 -7.72 1.11
N SER A 49 -38.28 -6.84 0.14
CA SER A 49 -39.59 -6.22 -0.13
C SER A 49 -40.01 -6.63 -1.53
N ASN A 50 -41.30 -6.93 -1.68
CA ASN A 50 -41.90 -7.51 -2.87
C ASN A 50 -41.72 -6.64 -4.11
N SER A 51 -41.42 -7.34 -5.22
CA SER A 51 -41.66 -6.97 -6.62
C SER A 51 -41.56 -5.49 -6.96
N GLU A 52 -40.37 -5.02 -7.28
CA GLU A 52 -40.11 -4.17 -8.45
C GLU A 52 -38.60 -4.18 -8.74
N LYS A 53 -38.27 -4.32 -10.01
CA LYS A 53 -36.92 -4.59 -10.52
C LYS A 53 -36.09 -3.31 -10.45
N LEU A 54 -35.49 -3.01 -9.29
CA LEU A 54 -34.55 -1.90 -9.12
C LEU A 54 -33.13 -2.41 -8.90
N SER A 55 -32.38 -2.50 -10.00
CA SER A 55 -30.96 -2.88 -10.03
C SER A 55 -30.10 -1.65 -9.72
N THR A 56 -29.65 -1.51 -8.47
CA THR A 56 -28.61 -0.56 -8.09
C THR A 56 -27.51 -1.32 -7.35
N THR A 57 -26.33 -1.46 -7.98
CA THR A 57 -25.11 -1.88 -7.27
C THR A 57 -23.91 -1.17 -7.92
N GLU A 58 -23.25 -0.32 -7.14
CA GLU A 58 -22.02 0.41 -7.48
C GLU A 58 -20.77 -0.38 -7.04
N GLU A 59 -19.61 -0.06 -7.62
CA GLU A 59 -18.29 -0.50 -7.13
C GLU A 59 -18.07 -0.01 -5.69
N MET A 60 -17.46 -0.84 -4.83
CA MET A 60 -17.19 -0.45 -3.44
C MET A 60 -15.70 -0.10 -3.25
N LYS A 61 -15.41 1.19 -3.20
CA LYS A 61 -14.12 1.74 -2.76
C LYS A 61 -14.34 2.39 -1.39
N VAL A 62 -13.60 1.94 -0.38
CA VAL A 62 -13.62 2.56 0.95
C VAL A 62 -12.44 3.52 1.04
N THR A 63 -12.75 4.81 1.02
CA THR A 63 -11.82 5.93 1.19
C THR A 63 -12.33 6.81 2.33
N THR A 64 -11.45 7.22 3.24
CA THR A 64 -11.81 8.13 4.34
C THR A 64 -11.64 9.59 3.90
N GLU A 65 -12.69 10.25 3.41
CA GLU A 65 -12.97 11.70 3.51
C GLU A 65 -14.29 12.12 2.80
N SER A 66 -14.79 13.33 3.07
CA SER A 66 -16.21 13.77 2.99
C SER A 66 -16.63 14.57 1.73
N THR A 67 -17.82 14.26 1.16
CA THR A 67 -18.76 15.06 0.28
C THR A 67 -18.27 15.56 -1.11
N THR A 68 -18.98 15.62 -2.27
CA THR A 68 -20.37 15.38 -2.77
C THR A 68 -20.41 15.43 -4.34
N THR A 69 -21.16 14.50 -5.01
CA THR A 69 -21.87 14.53 -6.35
C THR A 69 -21.14 14.90 -7.68
N SER A 70 -21.43 14.43 -8.91
CA SER A 70 -22.45 13.56 -9.57
C SER A 70 -22.09 13.23 -11.06
N THR A 71 -22.41 12.00 -11.55
CA THR A 71 -22.80 11.49 -12.93
C THR A 71 -22.10 11.98 -14.23
N SER A 72 -21.84 11.19 -15.29
CA SER A 72 -22.69 10.24 -16.05
C SER A 72 -21.88 9.26 -16.96
N ALA A 73 -22.52 8.17 -17.41
CA ALA A 73 -21.93 7.01 -18.12
C ALA A 73 -22.29 6.91 -19.62
N SER A 74 -21.48 6.19 -20.40
CA SER A 74 -21.84 5.66 -21.74
C SER A 74 -21.28 4.23 -21.94
N ILE A 75 -22.08 3.35 -22.56
CA ILE A 75 -21.83 1.90 -22.74
C ILE A 75 -21.55 1.61 -24.22
N SER A 76 -20.56 0.76 -24.50
CA SER A 76 -20.37 0.11 -25.81
C SER A 76 -20.00 -1.36 -25.61
N THR A 77 -20.76 -2.26 -26.24
CA THR A 77 -20.63 -3.72 -26.14
C THR A 77 -19.71 -4.27 -27.23
N LYS A 78 -18.70 -5.08 -26.88
CA LYS A 78 -18.07 -6.03 -27.81
C LYS A 78 -17.74 -7.37 -27.15
N THR A 79 -17.85 -8.39 -27.99
CA THR A 79 -17.87 -9.85 -27.81
C THR A 79 -16.55 -10.46 -27.32
N SER A 80 -16.66 -11.50 -26.49
CA SER A 80 -15.56 -12.20 -25.82
C SER A 80 -14.90 -13.28 -26.69
N SER A 81 -13.56 -13.24 -26.79
CA SER A 81 -12.71 -14.37 -27.13
C SER A 81 -11.95 -14.81 -25.87
N THR A 82 -11.99 -16.10 -25.55
CA THR A 82 -11.40 -16.70 -24.36
C THR A 82 -9.87 -16.70 -24.42
N SER A 83 -9.23 -15.89 -23.57
CA SER A 83 -7.78 -15.90 -23.35
C SER A 83 -7.51 -16.24 -21.90
N ILE A 84 -6.65 -17.23 -21.64
CA ILE A 84 -6.19 -17.62 -20.30
C ILE A 84 -5.61 -16.38 -19.63
N THR A 85 -6.33 -15.85 -18.65
CA THR A 85 -6.00 -14.60 -17.99
C THR A 85 -5.10 -14.93 -16.80
N THR A 86 -3.81 -14.60 -16.92
CA THR A 86 -2.95 -14.41 -15.74
C THR A 86 -3.63 -13.41 -14.81
N LEU A 87 -3.72 -13.72 -13.51
CA LEU A 87 -4.33 -12.85 -12.51
C LEU A 87 -3.70 -11.45 -12.58
N VAL A 88 -4.43 -10.51 -13.17
CA VAL A 88 -4.12 -9.08 -13.07
C VAL A 88 -4.69 -8.66 -11.72
N VAL A 89 -3.85 -8.68 -10.68
CA VAL A 89 -4.11 -7.84 -9.52
C VAL A 89 -4.08 -6.41 -10.05
N PRO A 90 -5.14 -5.63 -9.92
CA PRO A 90 -5.14 -4.30 -10.53
C PRO A 90 -4.41 -3.38 -9.54
N TYR A 91 -3.09 -3.42 -9.61
CA TYR A 91 -2.26 -2.34 -9.10
C TYR A 91 -2.70 -1.04 -9.78
N ALA A 92 -2.55 0.09 -9.08
CA ALA A 92 -2.93 1.41 -9.59
C ALA A 92 -2.52 1.53 -11.07
N ASN A 93 -3.48 1.96 -11.90
CA ASN A 93 -3.40 1.91 -13.35
C ASN A 93 -2.04 2.49 -13.82
N GLY A 94 -1.17 1.65 -14.39
CA GLY A 94 0.17 2.06 -14.83
C GLY A 94 1.35 1.70 -13.92
N THR A 95 1.13 1.02 -12.79
CA THR A 95 2.23 0.48 -11.96
C THR A 95 3.09 -0.47 -12.78
N TYR A 96 4.39 -0.17 -12.88
CA TYR A 96 5.37 -0.94 -13.64
C TYR A 96 6.02 -2.04 -12.80
N SER A 97 6.40 -1.76 -11.56
CA SER A 97 6.97 -2.75 -10.62
C SER A 97 6.33 -2.59 -9.25
N PHE A 98 6.19 -3.69 -8.52
CA PHE A 98 5.66 -3.67 -7.16
C PHE A 98 6.34 -4.71 -6.28
N TRP A 99 6.96 -4.26 -5.20
CA TRP A 99 7.57 -5.07 -4.16
C TRP A 99 6.74 -4.94 -2.88
N PRO A 100 5.90 -5.94 -2.56
CA PRO A 100 5.08 -5.91 -1.35
C PRO A 100 5.91 -5.87 -0.07
N MET A 101 7.14 -6.39 -0.10
CA MET A 101 7.97 -6.61 1.10
C MET A 101 7.40 -7.63 2.11
N ASP A 102 6.41 -8.42 1.69
CA ASP A 102 5.86 -9.53 2.47
C ASP A 102 6.82 -10.74 2.53
N ASN A 103 7.81 -10.65 3.42
CA ASN A 103 8.79 -11.69 3.74
C ASN A 103 9.77 -12.03 2.60
N ASN A 104 9.81 -11.24 1.53
CA ASN A 104 10.79 -11.33 0.45
C ASN A 104 10.88 -9.99 -0.30
N ALA A 105 11.81 -9.89 -1.25
CA ALA A 105 12.00 -8.70 -2.09
C ALA A 105 11.63 -8.99 -3.56
N VAL A 106 10.67 -9.88 -3.82
CA VAL A 106 10.22 -10.22 -5.18
C VAL A 106 9.34 -9.10 -5.73
N ASP A 107 9.59 -8.72 -6.99
CA ASP A 107 8.69 -7.87 -7.76
C ASP A 107 7.61 -8.75 -8.39
N ILE A 108 6.35 -8.49 -8.05
CA ILE A 108 5.23 -9.32 -8.51
C ILE A 108 4.58 -8.82 -9.81
N ILE A 109 5.18 -7.82 -10.47
CA ILE A 109 4.71 -7.29 -11.77
C ILE A 109 5.76 -7.48 -12.86
N SER A 110 6.92 -6.82 -12.77
CA SER A 110 7.89 -6.77 -13.90
C SER A 110 9.04 -7.76 -13.81
N GLY A 111 9.20 -8.44 -12.67
CA GLY A 111 10.32 -9.33 -12.40
C GLY A 111 11.64 -8.61 -12.07
N LEU A 112 11.61 -7.31 -11.74
CA LEU A 112 12.76 -6.58 -11.19
C LEU A 112 13.01 -7.00 -9.73
N ASN A 113 13.34 -8.28 -9.53
CA ASN A 113 13.49 -8.87 -8.21
C ASN A 113 14.66 -8.27 -7.44
N GLY A 114 14.41 -7.91 -6.18
CA GLY A 114 15.43 -7.50 -5.23
C GLY A 114 16.14 -8.69 -4.59
N LYS A 115 17.33 -8.42 -4.08
CA LYS A 115 18.14 -9.32 -3.26
C LYS A 115 18.52 -8.61 -1.98
N GLY A 116 18.34 -9.28 -0.85
CA GLY A 116 18.82 -8.79 0.43
C GLY A 116 20.33 -8.82 0.53
N VAL A 117 20.91 -7.73 1.06
CA VAL A 117 22.34 -7.62 1.38
C VAL A 117 22.50 -7.49 2.89
N ASN A 118 23.44 -8.24 3.46
CA ASN A 118 23.71 -8.34 4.90
C ASN A 118 22.52 -8.86 5.72
N SER A 119 21.76 -9.78 5.14
CA SER A 119 20.65 -10.50 5.79
C SER A 119 19.55 -9.59 6.35
N PRO A 120 18.84 -8.82 5.50
CA PRO A 120 17.62 -8.11 5.88
C PRO A 120 16.62 -9.01 6.58
N THR A 121 15.84 -8.40 7.47
CA THR A 121 14.77 -9.09 8.19
C THR A 121 13.41 -8.53 7.78
N TYR A 122 12.35 -9.27 8.08
CA TYR A 122 10.98 -8.86 7.82
C TYR A 122 10.19 -8.97 9.13
N GLU A 123 9.40 -7.97 9.45
CA GLU A 123 8.68 -7.86 10.72
C GLU A 123 7.18 -7.71 10.53
N THR A 124 6.41 -8.21 11.49
CA THR A 124 4.96 -8.14 11.51
C THR A 124 4.49 -7.25 12.66
N PRO A 125 3.40 -6.47 12.51
CA PRO A 125 2.59 -6.35 11.29
C PRO A 125 3.25 -5.44 10.24
N GLY A 126 2.90 -5.66 8.97
CA GLY A 126 3.07 -4.66 7.92
C GLY A 126 2.11 -3.48 8.10
N ILE A 127 2.07 -2.57 7.13
CA ILE A 127 1.27 -1.33 7.20
C ILE A 127 -0.22 -1.59 7.41
N THR A 128 -0.74 -2.71 6.92
CA THR A 128 -2.17 -3.04 6.94
C THR A 128 -2.62 -3.73 8.24
N GLY A 129 -1.71 -3.88 9.22
CA GLY A 129 -1.96 -4.71 10.40
C GLY A 129 -1.81 -6.22 10.15
N GLY A 130 -1.66 -6.64 8.88
CA GLY A 130 -1.30 -7.99 8.45
C GLY A 130 0.06 -8.01 7.73
N GLY A 131 0.48 -9.21 7.28
CA GLY A 131 1.69 -9.34 6.46
C GLY A 131 3.00 -9.00 7.18
N TYR A 132 4.02 -8.65 6.38
CA TYR A 132 5.34 -8.24 6.87
C TYR A 132 5.81 -6.96 6.18
N ALA A 133 6.53 -6.12 6.92
CA ALA A 133 7.33 -5.04 6.37
C ALA A 133 8.83 -5.42 6.36
N LEU A 134 9.57 -4.91 5.39
CA LEU A 134 11.03 -5.03 5.34
C LEU A 134 11.64 -4.21 6.48
N ARG A 135 12.45 -4.82 7.34
CA ARG A 135 13.27 -4.12 8.35
C ARG A 135 14.76 -4.24 8.07
N LEU A 136 15.40 -3.07 8.04
CA LEU A 136 16.83 -2.92 7.83
C LEU A 136 17.51 -2.26 9.03
N ILE A 137 18.62 -2.86 9.45
CA ILE A 137 19.48 -2.37 10.53
C ILE A 137 20.68 -1.65 9.91
N ARG A 138 20.82 -0.36 10.24
CA ARG A 138 21.83 0.53 9.66
C ARG A 138 23.25 0.12 10.06
N GLU A 139 23.45 -0.27 11.32
CA GLU A 139 24.74 -0.70 11.88
C GLU A 139 25.24 -1.97 11.19
N SER A 140 24.32 -2.81 10.73
CA SER A 140 24.60 -4.01 9.94
C SER A 140 24.70 -3.74 8.43
N ARG A 141 24.60 -2.48 8.00
CA ARG A 141 24.67 -2.05 6.59
C ARG A 141 23.70 -2.83 5.70
N GLN A 142 22.47 -3.03 6.18
CA GLN A 142 21.47 -3.82 5.46
C GLN A 142 20.75 -2.97 4.42
N TYR A 143 20.48 -3.57 3.25
CA TYR A 143 19.65 -2.98 2.20
C TYR A 143 19.12 -4.08 1.28
N ILE A 144 18.10 -3.74 0.49
CA ILE A 144 17.71 -4.52 -0.68
C ILE A 144 18.38 -3.90 -1.91
N THR A 145 18.96 -4.73 -2.76
CA THR A 145 19.48 -4.30 -4.06
C THR A 145 18.72 -4.98 -5.19
N ILE A 146 18.31 -4.22 -6.19
CA ILE A 146 17.76 -4.72 -7.45
C ILE A 146 18.89 -4.62 -8.47
N PRO A 147 19.58 -5.74 -8.78
CA PRO A 147 20.81 -5.70 -9.54
C PRO A 147 20.57 -5.39 -11.03
N THR A 148 19.37 -5.69 -11.54
CA THR A 148 18.98 -5.40 -12.91
C THR A 148 18.85 -3.88 -13.10
N TYR A 149 19.65 -3.32 -14.00
CA TYR A 149 19.60 -1.90 -14.31
C TYR A 149 18.24 -1.52 -14.91
N LYS A 150 17.65 -0.45 -14.38
CA LYS A 150 16.43 0.17 -14.89
C LYS A 150 16.75 1.60 -15.32
N SER A 151 16.55 1.92 -16.60
CA SER A 151 16.71 3.28 -17.10
C SER A 151 15.52 4.16 -16.70
N PHE A 152 15.83 5.37 -16.23
CA PHE A 152 14.89 6.48 -16.03
C PHE A 152 15.24 7.69 -16.92
N VAL A 153 16.23 7.53 -17.82
CA VAL A 153 16.73 8.63 -18.65
C VAL A 153 15.59 9.24 -19.46
N ASN A 154 15.46 10.56 -19.39
CA ASN A 154 14.47 11.34 -20.15
C ASN A 154 13.03 10.82 -20.04
N THR A 155 12.65 10.29 -18.87
CA THR A 155 11.35 9.64 -18.66
C THR A 155 10.71 10.15 -17.39
N SER A 156 9.39 10.42 -17.43
CA SER A 156 8.63 10.70 -16.21
C SER A 156 8.46 9.43 -15.39
N PHE A 157 8.52 9.52 -14.07
CA PHE A 157 8.32 8.37 -13.19
C PHE A 157 7.72 8.79 -11.85
N THR A 158 7.14 7.81 -11.17
CA THR A 158 6.65 7.94 -9.80
C THR A 158 7.12 6.74 -9.00
N VAL A 159 7.68 6.97 -7.82
CA VAL A 159 7.98 5.92 -6.85
C VAL A 159 7.19 6.21 -5.58
N GLU A 160 6.46 5.20 -5.11
CA GLU A 160 5.67 5.27 -3.88
C GLU A 160 6.07 4.15 -2.93
N MET A 161 5.93 4.41 -1.63
CA MET A 161 6.18 3.42 -0.59
C MET A 161 5.58 3.87 0.73
N TRP A 162 5.33 2.91 1.61
CA TRP A 162 5.12 3.19 3.03
C TRP A 162 6.46 3.12 3.76
N ILE A 163 6.75 4.12 4.57
CA ILE A 163 7.97 4.18 5.39
C ILE A 163 7.63 4.30 6.87
N TYR A 164 8.50 3.74 7.71
CA TYR A 164 8.43 3.89 9.15
C TYR A 164 9.80 4.35 9.68
N PRO A 165 10.05 5.68 9.73
CA PRO A 165 11.33 6.20 10.16
C PRO A 165 11.65 5.78 11.60
N THR A 166 12.89 5.44 11.88
CA THR A 166 13.36 5.13 13.24
C THR A 166 14.43 6.14 13.67
N THR A 167 14.72 6.22 14.96
CA THR A 167 15.85 7.04 15.43
C THR A 167 17.16 6.28 15.19
N PRO A 168 18.07 6.79 14.34
CA PRO A 168 19.36 6.16 14.15
C PRO A 168 20.20 6.29 15.43
N SER A 169 20.97 5.26 15.76
CA SER A 169 21.80 5.23 16.97
C SER A 169 22.96 6.24 16.93
N ASP A 170 23.38 6.67 15.74
CA ASP A 170 24.50 7.58 15.51
C ASP A 170 24.06 9.05 15.40
N GLY A 171 22.77 9.34 15.52
CA GLY A 171 22.22 10.70 15.44
C GLY A 171 22.17 11.29 14.02
N TYR A 172 22.57 10.56 12.98
CA TYR A 172 22.57 11.04 11.60
C TYR A 172 21.32 10.55 10.85
N TYR A 173 20.38 11.47 10.58
CA TYR A 173 19.15 11.19 9.83
C TYR A 173 19.38 11.20 8.31
N TYR A 174 20.16 10.22 7.84
CA TYR A 174 20.47 10.01 6.43
C TYR A 174 20.09 8.58 6.03
N PHE A 175 18.93 8.45 5.40
CA PHE A 175 18.38 7.15 4.97
C PHE A 175 18.05 7.19 3.48
N GLY A 176 18.72 6.36 2.69
CA GLY A 176 18.33 6.11 1.31
C GLY A 176 17.07 5.25 1.27
N LEU A 177 15.99 5.76 0.70
CA LEU A 177 14.71 5.03 0.57
C LEU A 177 14.68 4.27 -0.76
N PHE A 178 15.01 4.96 -1.84
CA PHE A 178 15.13 4.41 -3.19
C PHE A 178 16.22 5.19 -3.93
N THR A 179 17.31 4.52 -4.29
CA THR A 179 18.46 5.18 -4.91
C THR A 179 18.98 4.40 -6.11
N GLN A 180 19.48 5.10 -7.13
CA GLN A 180 20.25 4.52 -8.22
C GLN A 180 21.47 5.41 -8.46
N TYR A 181 22.65 4.88 -8.17
CA TYR A 181 23.91 5.62 -8.24
C TYR A 181 24.68 5.28 -9.51
N ASP A 182 25.07 6.31 -10.27
CA ASP A 182 25.95 6.20 -11.44
C ASP A 182 27.28 6.90 -11.18
N THR A 183 27.24 8.23 -11.01
CA THR A 183 28.40 9.07 -10.71
C THR A 183 28.05 10.27 -9.83
N GLU A 184 29.08 10.90 -9.25
CA GLU A 184 29.03 12.16 -8.48
C GLU A 184 28.90 13.40 -9.40
N SER A 185 27.91 13.40 -10.28
CA SER A 185 27.60 14.53 -11.16
C SER A 185 26.10 14.81 -11.15
N PRO A 186 25.69 16.09 -11.24
CA PRO A 186 24.27 16.43 -11.39
C PRO A 186 23.63 15.63 -12.53
N GLY A 187 22.36 15.25 -12.35
CA GLY A 187 21.59 14.43 -13.28
C GLY A 187 21.96 12.94 -13.29
N ARG A 188 23.01 12.48 -12.60
CA ARG A 188 23.54 11.12 -12.78
C ARG A 188 23.14 10.13 -11.69
N SER A 189 22.79 10.58 -10.50
CA SER A 189 22.41 9.68 -9.40
C SER A 189 21.05 10.05 -8.83
N LEU A 190 20.11 9.12 -8.85
CA LEU A 190 18.77 9.27 -8.29
C LEU A 190 18.83 9.00 -6.78
N GLN A 191 18.36 9.95 -5.99
CA GLN A 191 18.35 9.88 -4.54
C GLN A 191 16.98 10.29 -4.00
N MET A 192 16.21 9.30 -3.55
CA MET A 192 15.02 9.51 -2.72
C MET A 192 15.39 9.16 -1.30
N MET A 193 15.46 10.15 -0.41
CA MET A 193 16.07 9.98 0.90
C MET A 193 15.35 10.75 1.99
N ILE A 194 15.52 10.30 3.24
CA ILE A 194 15.34 11.16 4.42
C ILE A 194 16.68 11.80 4.72
N ARG A 195 16.73 13.14 4.75
CA ARG A 195 17.89 13.96 5.15
C ARG A 195 17.44 14.95 6.21
N ASP A 196 18.07 14.91 7.37
CA ASP A 196 17.76 15.79 8.50
C ASP A 196 16.24 15.83 8.80
N LEU A 197 15.65 14.63 8.89
CA LEU A 197 14.22 14.37 9.13
C LEU A 197 13.25 14.83 8.01
N GLN A 198 13.74 15.30 6.87
CA GLN A 198 12.91 15.73 5.73
C GLN A 198 13.08 14.79 4.55
N LEU A 199 12.03 14.63 3.76
CA LEU A 199 12.10 13.89 2.50
C LEU A 199 12.86 14.71 1.46
N THR A 200 13.57 14.03 0.56
CA THR A 200 14.31 14.65 -0.53
C THR A 200 14.21 13.82 -1.79
N LEU A 201 14.02 14.49 -2.93
CA LEU A 201 14.14 13.93 -4.28
C LEU A 201 15.23 14.69 -5.00
N ASP A 202 16.33 14.03 -5.30
CA ASP A 202 17.54 14.68 -5.80
C ASP A 202 18.19 13.85 -6.92
N PHE A 203 18.67 14.56 -7.95
CA PHE A 203 19.50 14.00 -9.02
C PHE A 203 20.97 14.38 -8.83
N TYR A 204 21.50 14.17 -7.63
CA TYR A 204 22.82 14.63 -7.19
C TYR A 204 22.99 16.15 -7.24
N THR A 205 22.71 16.83 -6.13
CA THR A 205 22.79 18.31 -5.98
C THR A 205 21.85 19.11 -6.89
N ASP A 206 20.83 18.43 -7.43
CA ASP A 206 19.79 18.97 -8.30
C ASP A 206 18.44 18.36 -7.89
N GLY A 207 17.87 18.92 -6.84
CA GLY A 207 16.78 18.29 -6.11
C GLY A 207 15.92 19.27 -5.34
N VAL A 208 14.85 18.72 -4.78
CA VAL A 208 13.93 19.40 -3.87
C VAL A 208 13.94 18.69 -2.51
N THR A 209 13.81 19.48 -1.44
CA THR A 209 13.64 19.00 -0.06
C THR A 209 12.24 19.34 0.40
N GLY A 210 11.61 18.40 1.09
CA GLY A 210 10.33 18.55 1.77
C GLY A 210 10.36 19.63 2.84
N THR A 211 9.20 20.04 3.32
CA THR A 211 9.10 21.05 4.40
C THR A 211 8.70 20.43 5.73
N THR A 212 8.14 19.22 5.69
CA THR A 212 7.67 18.53 6.88
C THR A 212 8.79 17.74 7.55
N LEU A 213 8.99 17.98 8.85
CA LEU A 213 9.83 17.14 9.70
C LEU A 213 9.09 15.86 10.07
N LEU A 214 9.63 14.72 9.64
CA LEU A 214 9.10 13.40 9.97
C LEU A 214 9.33 13.08 11.45
N ARG A 215 8.36 12.42 12.06
CA ARG A 215 8.49 11.85 13.40
C ARG A 215 8.92 10.40 13.28
N ALA A 216 9.83 9.97 14.16
CA ALA A 216 10.16 8.57 14.27
C ALA A 216 8.94 7.76 14.73
N TYR A 217 8.94 6.47 14.40
CA TYR A 217 7.96 5.47 14.82
C TYR A 217 6.54 5.76 14.34
N THR A 218 6.41 6.39 13.18
CA THR A 218 5.13 6.73 12.54
C THR A 218 5.16 6.24 11.10
N TRP A 219 4.10 5.57 10.66
CA TRP A 219 3.95 5.20 9.25
C TRP A 219 3.59 6.43 8.41
N TYR A 220 4.25 6.56 7.27
CA TYR A 220 3.96 7.58 6.28
C TYR A 220 3.85 6.95 4.90
N HIS A 221 2.84 7.35 4.13
CA HIS A 221 2.87 7.13 2.69
C HIS A 221 3.70 8.25 2.07
N VAL A 222 4.70 7.90 1.26
CA VAL A 222 5.52 8.89 0.55
C VAL A 222 5.49 8.61 -0.94
N ALA A 223 5.41 9.68 -1.73
CA ALA A 223 5.52 9.59 -3.18
C ALA A 223 6.53 10.60 -3.71
N PHE A 224 7.34 10.14 -4.66
CA PHE A 224 8.30 10.94 -5.39
C PHE A 224 7.93 10.93 -6.87
N VAL A 225 7.47 12.06 -7.37
CA VAL A 225 7.02 12.23 -8.75
C VAL A 225 8.03 13.07 -9.51
N TYR A 226 8.48 12.58 -10.65
CA TYR A 226 9.25 13.35 -11.62
C TYR A 226 8.51 13.44 -12.95
N ASP A 227 8.23 14.66 -13.38
CA ASP A 227 7.65 14.97 -14.68
C ASP A 227 8.72 15.50 -15.65
N TYR A 228 9.15 14.67 -16.59
CA TYR A 228 10.26 14.98 -17.50
C TYR A 228 10.02 16.19 -18.42
N PRO A 229 8.87 16.33 -19.13
CA PRO A 229 8.61 17.49 -19.98
C PRO A 229 8.78 18.84 -19.29
N SER A 230 8.33 18.95 -18.03
CA SER A 230 8.46 20.17 -17.22
C SER A 230 9.70 20.20 -16.32
N LYS A 231 10.41 19.06 -16.21
CA LYS A 231 11.49 18.81 -15.25
C LYS A 231 11.08 18.99 -13.78
N THR A 232 9.78 18.87 -13.49
CA THR A 232 9.23 19.08 -12.16
C THR A 232 9.49 17.86 -11.28
N GLN A 233 10.11 18.08 -10.13
CA GLN A 233 10.25 17.13 -9.04
C GLN A 233 9.23 17.48 -7.96
N THR A 234 8.43 16.52 -7.52
CA THR A 234 7.40 16.73 -6.50
C THR A 234 7.47 15.63 -5.44
N ILE A 235 7.41 16.02 -4.19
CA ILE A 235 7.36 15.13 -3.02
C ILE A 235 5.96 15.22 -2.45
N TYR A 236 5.34 14.07 -2.19
CA TYR A 236 4.08 13.96 -1.47
C TYR A 236 4.29 13.19 -0.17
N LEU A 237 3.59 13.63 0.88
CA LEU A 237 3.52 12.99 2.19
C LEU A 237 2.05 12.76 2.53
N ASN A 238 1.68 11.51 2.82
CA ASN A 238 0.32 11.08 3.15
C ASN A 238 -0.73 11.57 2.13
N GLY A 239 -0.38 11.53 0.84
CA GLY A 239 -1.30 11.90 -0.25
C GLY A 239 -1.28 13.38 -0.64
N TYR A 240 -0.67 14.25 0.17
CA TYR A 240 -0.62 15.69 -0.08
C TYR A 240 0.78 16.12 -0.50
N GLN A 241 0.88 17.13 -1.37
CA GLN A 241 2.16 17.67 -1.79
C GLN A 241 2.88 18.34 -0.61
N ASP A 242 4.10 17.90 -0.31
CA ASP A 242 4.98 18.49 0.72
C ASP A 242 5.96 19.50 0.11
N ALA A 243 6.48 19.24 -1.09
CA ALA A 243 7.33 20.17 -1.82
C ALA A 243 7.32 19.92 -3.32
N SER A 244 7.66 20.95 -4.11
CA SER A 244 7.90 20.83 -5.55
C SER A 244 8.99 21.80 -6.00
N GLY A 245 9.72 21.42 -7.05
CA GLY A 245 10.80 22.21 -7.63
C GLY A 245 11.07 21.81 -9.07
N ILE A 246 11.82 22.65 -9.79
CA ILE A 246 12.25 22.38 -11.16
C ILE A 246 13.73 21.95 -11.13
N SER A 247 14.01 20.73 -11.56
CA SER A 247 15.38 20.28 -11.75
C SER A 247 16.07 21.10 -12.86
N LYS A 248 17.34 21.45 -12.65
CA LYS A 248 18.14 22.19 -13.62
C LYS A 248 18.24 21.41 -14.93
N GLN A 249 18.34 20.10 -14.85
CA GLN A 249 18.44 19.20 -15.99
C GLN A 249 17.71 17.87 -15.74
N PRO A 250 17.40 17.09 -16.79
CA PRO A 250 16.74 15.82 -16.58
C PRO A 250 17.64 14.80 -15.90
N TYR A 251 17.03 13.72 -15.42
CA TYR A 251 17.78 12.53 -15.05
C TYR A 251 18.43 11.91 -16.29
N LEU A 252 19.74 11.66 -16.18
CA LEU A 252 20.63 11.18 -17.23
C LEU A 252 21.48 10.00 -16.77
N GLY A 253 21.27 9.44 -15.57
CA GLY A 253 22.02 8.27 -15.10
C GLY A 253 21.85 7.07 -16.02
N THR A 254 22.96 6.40 -16.36
CA THR A 254 23.02 5.32 -17.35
C THR A 254 23.45 3.97 -16.77
N SER A 255 23.75 3.92 -15.48
CA SER A 255 24.21 2.72 -14.78
C SER A 255 23.71 2.69 -13.33
N GLY A 256 24.05 1.63 -12.60
CA GLY A 256 23.74 1.50 -11.19
C GLY A 256 22.58 0.56 -10.87
N SER A 257 22.68 -0.11 -9.74
CA SER A 257 21.58 -0.90 -9.16
C SER A 257 20.64 0.03 -8.39
N ILE A 258 19.36 -0.35 -8.33
CA ILE A 258 18.43 0.31 -7.40
C ILE A 258 18.69 -0.26 -6.01
N ASN A 259 18.79 0.58 -5.00
CA ASN A 259 18.87 0.16 -3.60
C ASN A 259 17.71 0.73 -2.79
N ILE A 260 17.14 -0.10 -1.92
CA ILE A 260 16.02 0.22 -1.02
C ILE A 260 16.49 0.07 0.44
N GLY A 261 16.17 1.05 1.29
CA GLY A 261 16.61 1.14 2.69
C GLY A 261 15.47 1.23 3.72
N ILE A 262 15.80 1.35 5.02
CA ILE A 262 14.92 1.54 6.20
C ILE A 262 13.84 0.46 6.46
N LEU A 263 12.86 0.74 7.33
CA LEU A 263 11.63 -0.04 7.51
C LEU A 263 10.61 0.43 6.46
N ILE A 264 10.30 -0.44 5.49
CA ILE A 264 9.50 -0.11 4.30
C ILE A 264 8.49 -1.21 4.00
N ASP A 265 7.34 -0.80 3.47
CA ASP A 265 6.30 -1.68 2.98
C ASP A 265 5.77 -1.16 1.62
N GLN A 266 5.24 -2.06 0.78
CA GLN A 266 4.58 -1.78 -0.50
C GLN A 266 5.30 -0.76 -1.40
N VAL A 267 6.51 -1.07 -1.86
CA VAL A 267 7.24 -0.20 -2.81
C VAL A 267 6.67 -0.37 -4.20
N SER A 268 6.27 0.72 -4.85
CA SER A 268 5.80 0.73 -6.23
C SER A 268 6.64 1.66 -7.11
N LEU A 269 6.77 1.29 -8.38
CA LEU A 269 7.37 2.11 -9.42
C LEU A 269 6.39 2.21 -10.58
N THR A 270 6.12 3.44 -11.02
CA THR A 270 5.32 3.77 -12.22
C THR A 270 6.19 4.55 -13.20
N MET A 271 6.15 4.19 -14.49
CA MET A 271 6.92 4.87 -15.55
C MET A 271 6.16 6.06 -16.16
N ALA A 272 5.49 6.82 -15.30
CA ALA A 272 4.77 8.05 -15.62
C ALA A 272 4.72 8.95 -14.38
N ALA A 273 4.51 10.25 -14.59
CA ALA A 273 4.20 11.18 -13.50
C ALA A 273 2.72 11.01 -13.11
N LYS A 274 2.46 10.53 -11.89
CA LYS A 274 1.10 10.39 -11.36
C LYS A 274 0.53 11.76 -10.96
N SER A 275 -0.80 11.90 -11.08
CA SER A 275 -1.48 13.11 -10.65
C SER A 275 -1.61 13.15 -9.12
N ALA A 276 -1.79 14.34 -8.54
CA ALA A 276 -2.06 14.49 -7.11
C ALA A 276 -3.30 13.68 -6.65
N HIS A 277 -4.30 13.52 -7.53
CA HIS A 277 -5.47 12.70 -7.25
C HIS A 277 -5.11 11.21 -7.13
N ASP A 278 -4.25 10.70 -8.01
CA ASP A 278 -3.81 9.30 -7.95
C ASP A 278 -2.94 9.05 -6.70
N ILE A 279 -2.07 9.99 -6.35
CA ILE A 279 -1.26 9.90 -5.12
C ILE A 279 -2.14 9.92 -3.86
N LEU A 280 -3.14 10.81 -3.81
CA LEU A 280 -4.08 10.87 -2.69
C LEU A 280 -4.89 9.58 -2.59
N ASN A 281 -5.37 9.06 -3.71
CA ASN A 281 -6.07 7.78 -3.77
C ASN A 281 -5.22 6.65 -3.20
N ASP A 282 -3.96 6.54 -3.59
CA ASP A 282 -3.09 5.44 -3.15
C ASP A 282 -2.71 5.58 -1.67
N ALA A 283 -2.49 6.81 -1.19
CA ALA A 283 -2.20 7.08 0.21
C ALA A 283 -3.39 6.79 1.16
N THR A 284 -4.63 6.86 0.65
CA THR A 284 -5.86 6.74 1.45
C THR A 284 -6.66 5.47 1.16
N LEU A 285 -6.22 4.67 0.19
CA LEU A 285 -6.89 3.42 -0.17
C LEU A 285 -6.77 2.42 0.97
N THR A 286 -7.87 2.19 1.67
CA THR A 286 -7.92 1.18 2.74
C THR A 286 -8.21 -0.20 2.17
N SER A 287 -9.19 -0.31 1.27
CA SER A 287 -9.58 -1.58 0.66
C SER A 287 -10.24 -1.35 -0.69
N TRP A 288 -10.01 -2.25 -1.65
CA TRP A 288 -10.73 -2.23 -2.91
C TRP A 288 -11.26 -3.62 -3.26
N HIS A 289 -12.49 -3.73 -3.76
CA HIS A 289 -13.10 -5.01 -4.10
C HIS A 289 -13.71 -4.95 -5.51
N SER A 290 -13.03 -5.54 -6.49
CA SER A 290 -13.55 -5.65 -7.86
C SER A 290 -14.55 -6.81 -8.01
N PHE A 291 -14.37 -7.87 -7.23
CA PHE A 291 -15.09 -9.14 -7.31
C PHE A 291 -14.89 -9.91 -8.63
N ASP A 292 -13.82 -9.62 -9.38
CA ASP A 292 -13.60 -10.19 -10.72
C ASP A 292 -12.81 -11.50 -10.77
N SER A 293 -12.15 -11.89 -9.67
CA SER A 293 -11.32 -13.10 -9.66
C SER A 293 -11.19 -13.77 -8.29
N GLU A 294 -11.10 -12.98 -7.21
CA GLU A 294 -11.00 -13.48 -5.84
C GLU A 294 -11.96 -12.72 -4.92
N ILE A 295 -12.75 -13.45 -4.12
CA ILE A 295 -13.71 -12.87 -3.17
C ILE A 295 -13.23 -12.96 -1.72
N THR A 296 -12.13 -13.67 -1.47
CA THR A 296 -11.56 -13.88 -0.13
C THR A 296 -10.49 -12.86 0.25
N TYR A 297 -10.13 -11.95 -0.67
CA TYR A 297 -9.21 -10.85 -0.42
C TYR A 297 -9.67 -9.60 -1.16
N ASP A 298 -9.26 -8.43 -0.68
CA ASP A 298 -9.38 -7.21 -1.43
C ASP A 298 -8.47 -7.22 -2.68
N SER A 299 -8.97 -6.63 -3.76
CA SER A 299 -8.33 -6.51 -5.06
C SER A 299 -7.20 -5.48 -5.07
N GLY A 300 -7.17 -4.57 -4.10
CA GLY A 300 -6.12 -3.57 -3.94
C GLY A 300 -4.79 -4.15 -3.45
N PRO A 301 -3.80 -3.28 -3.21
CA PRO A 301 -2.45 -3.68 -2.81
C PRO A 301 -2.38 -4.17 -1.36
N ASN A 302 -3.37 -3.85 -0.52
CA ASN A 302 -3.37 -4.17 0.92
C ASN A 302 -3.69 -5.63 1.25
N LYS A 303 -4.30 -6.37 0.32
CA LYS A 303 -4.67 -7.78 0.46
C LYS A 303 -5.37 -8.13 1.78
N LEU A 304 -6.28 -7.25 2.21
CA LEU A 304 -7.13 -7.45 3.37
C LEU A 304 -8.05 -8.66 3.16
N PRO A 305 -8.13 -9.58 4.15
CA PRO A 305 -8.94 -10.78 4.02
C PRO A 305 -10.44 -10.45 4.03
N GLY A 306 -11.18 -11.07 3.12
CA GLY A 306 -12.64 -11.05 3.03
C GLY A 306 -13.25 -12.40 3.38
N THR A 307 -14.47 -12.38 3.90
CA THR A 307 -15.30 -13.56 4.15
C THR A 307 -16.58 -13.43 3.34
N ALA A 308 -16.82 -14.37 2.43
CA ALA A 308 -18.05 -14.47 1.67
C ALA A 308 -18.80 -15.74 2.09
N VAL A 309 -20.02 -15.60 2.60
CA VAL A 309 -20.88 -16.72 3.02
C VAL A 309 -22.11 -16.76 2.14
N HIS A 310 -22.35 -17.91 1.52
CA HIS A 310 -23.47 -18.14 0.59
C HIS A 310 -23.59 -17.06 -0.51
N VAL A 311 -22.45 -16.60 -1.01
CA VAL A 311 -22.37 -15.65 -2.12
C VAL A 311 -21.86 -16.38 -3.35
N THR A 312 -22.41 -16.06 -4.52
CA THR A 312 -21.94 -16.58 -5.81
C THR A 312 -21.58 -15.42 -6.72
N LEU A 313 -20.55 -15.60 -7.54
CA LEU A 313 -20.22 -14.65 -8.60
C LEU A 313 -21.24 -14.78 -9.74
N VAL A 314 -21.73 -13.64 -10.20
CA VAL A 314 -22.65 -13.51 -11.34
C VAL A 314 -22.13 -12.43 -12.28
N PRO A 315 -22.57 -12.38 -13.56
CA PRO A 315 -22.27 -11.26 -14.43
C PRO A 315 -22.69 -9.93 -13.78
N GLY A 316 -21.74 -9.02 -13.64
CA GLY A 316 -21.92 -7.67 -13.11
C GLY A 316 -22.21 -6.65 -14.21
N LYS A 317 -22.39 -5.39 -13.80
CA LYS A 317 -22.44 -4.25 -14.74
C LYS A 317 -21.12 -4.09 -15.49
N VAL A 318 -20.02 -4.34 -14.79
CA VAL A 318 -18.67 -4.53 -15.31
C VAL A 318 -18.25 -5.92 -14.83
N ASN A 319 -17.75 -6.77 -15.72
CA ASN A 319 -17.23 -8.11 -15.41
C ASN A 319 -18.13 -8.94 -14.47
N GLN A 320 -17.74 -9.13 -13.20
CA GLN A 320 -18.46 -9.94 -12.22
C GLN A 320 -19.06 -9.11 -11.07
N GLY A 321 -19.99 -9.70 -10.34
CA GLY A 321 -20.61 -9.12 -9.16
C GLY A 321 -21.06 -10.20 -8.19
N LEU A 322 -21.40 -9.80 -6.96
CA LEU A 322 -21.84 -10.71 -5.91
C LEU A 322 -23.37 -10.89 -5.94
N ASN A 323 -23.82 -12.14 -5.90
CA ASN A 323 -25.22 -12.49 -5.72
C ASN A 323 -25.48 -13.11 -4.35
N PHE A 324 -26.44 -12.55 -3.60
CA PHE A 324 -26.82 -12.93 -2.24
C PHE A 324 -28.17 -13.64 -2.28
N ASN A 325 -28.15 -14.97 -2.38
CA ASN A 325 -29.36 -15.76 -2.63
C ASN A 325 -30.10 -16.24 -1.37
N LEU A 326 -29.48 -16.14 -0.19
CA LEU A 326 -30.05 -16.59 1.07
C LEU A 326 -30.12 -15.42 2.07
N ASN A 327 -31.04 -15.53 3.04
CA ASN A 327 -31.10 -14.56 4.16
C ASN A 327 -29.83 -14.56 5.02
N SER A 328 -29.05 -15.64 4.96
CA SER A 328 -27.75 -15.79 5.62
C SER A 328 -26.57 -15.42 4.73
N SER A 329 -26.80 -14.95 3.49
CA SER A 329 -25.73 -14.53 2.60
C SER A 329 -25.12 -13.22 3.08
N TYR A 330 -23.79 -13.15 3.17
CA TYR A 330 -23.08 -11.91 3.49
C TYR A 330 -21.67 -11.88 2.90
N TYR A 331 -21.16 -10.68 2.72
CA TYR A 331 -19.76 -10.39 2.46
C TYR A 331 -19.25 -9.49 3.57
N GLN A 332 -18.07 -9.81 4.11
CA GLN A 332 -17.43 -9.06 5.18
C GLN A 332 -15.96 -8.87 4.83
N VAL A 333 -15.45 -7.67 5.06
CA VAL A 333 -14.02 -7.35 4.96
C VAL A 333 -13.46 -7.32 6.38
N GLY A 334 -12.39 -8.06 6.61
CA GLY A 334 -11.64 -8.05 7.86
C GLY A 334 -10.68 -6.86 7.94
N CYS A 335 -10.31 -6.48 9.16
CA CYS A 335 -9.18 -5.58 9.42
C CYS A 335 -9.25 -4.17 8.81
N LEU A 336 -10.44 -3.64 8.50
CA LEU A 336 -10.63 -2.27 7.98
C LEU A 336 -10.26 -1.14 8.97
N LEU A 337 -10.00 -1.45 10.23
CA LEU A 337 -9.72 -0.50 11.31
C LEU A 337 -8.59 -1.07 12.19
N SER A 338 -7.34 -0.76 11.86
CA SER A 338 -6.20 -0.88 12.78
C SER A 338 -5.61 0.49 13.05
#